data_AF-A0A7V8JK91-F1
#
_entry.id   AF-A0A7V8JK91-F1
#
_cell.length_a   1.000
_cell.length_b   1.000
_cell.length_c   1.000
_cell.angle_alpha   90.00
_cell.angle_beta   90.00
_cell.angle_gamma   90.00
#
_symmetry.space_group_name_H-M   'P 1'
#
loop_
_entity.id
_entity.type
_entity.pdbx_description
1 polymer ?
#
loop_
_entity_poly.entity_id
_entity_poly.type
_entity_poly.pdbx_seq_one_letter_code
_entity_poly.pdbx_strand_id
1 'polypeptide(L)'
;MSATLRPCTALLALALVTALAGIAPAPVLAKPAALAKVDIPYEQFTLPNGLRVVVHTDRKAPIVAVNIWYHVGSKDEPAGRTGFAHLFEHLMFQNSENHDGEYFEPF
;
A
#
# COMPACT_ATOMS: atom_id res chain seq x y z
N MET A 1 -70.08 -32.62 -4.98
CA MET A 1 -70.03 -31.15 -4.88
C MET A 1 -68.56 -30.75 -5.02
N SER A 2 -68.08 -30.60 -6.25
CA SER A 2 -67.72 -29.31 -6.86
C SER A 2 -66.72 -28.47 -6.08
N ALA A 3 -65.45 -28.50 -6.52
CA ALA A 3 -64.60 -27.33 -6.66
C ALA A 3 -63.44 -27.67 -7.61
N THR A 4 -63.68 -27.55 -8.92
CA THR A 4 -62.64 -27.58 -9.95
C THR A 4 -61.84 -26.27 -9.88
N LEU A 5 -60.68 -26.26 -9.24
CA LEU A 5 -59.69 -25.20 -9.45
C LEU A 5 -59.18 -25.33 -10.90
N ARG A 6 -59.52 -24.34 -11.73
CA ARG A 6 -59.07 -24.27 -13.12
C ARG A 6 -57.55 -24.07 -13.17
N PRO A 7 -56.78 -24.87 -13.93
CA PRO A 7 -55.32 -24.78 -14.05
C PRO A 7 -54.82 -23.49 -14.73
N CYS A 8 -55.73 -22.60 -15.14
CA CYS A 8 -55.44 -21.40 -15.93
C CYS A 8 -54.91 -20.22 -15.09
N THR A 9 -55.11 -20.22 -13.75
CA THR A 9 -54.61 -19.14 -12.88
C THR A 9 -53.16 -19.35 -12.44
N ALA A 10 -52.71 -20.61 -12.29
CA ALA A 10 -51.35 -20.92 -11.87
C ALA A 10 -50.29 -20.58 -12.95
N LEU A 11 -50.66 -20.73 -14.23
CA LEU A 11 -49.76 -20.43 -15.35
C LEU A 11 -49.54 -18.92 -15.55
N LEU A 12 -50.53 -18.08 -15.21
CA LEU A 12 -50.41 -16.63 -15.34
C LEU A 12 -49.48 -16.02 -14.26
N ALA A 13 -49.50 -16.60 -13.05
CA ALA A 13 -48.65 -16.14 -11.95
C ALA A 13 -47.15 -16.45 -12.19
N LEU A 14 -46.83 -17.55 -12.86
CA LEU A 14 -45.43 -17.92 -13.17
C LEU A 14 -44.86 -17.12 -14.36
N ALA A 15 -45.72 -16.71 -15.30
CA ALA A 15 -45.33 -15.88 -16.44
C ALA A 15 -45.01 -14.42 -16.04
N LEU A 16 -45.64 -13.89 -14.99
CA LEU A 16 -45.40 -12.50 -14.55
C LEU A 16 -44.09 -12.33 -13.76
N VAL A 17 -43.64 -13.38 -13.07
CA VAL A 17 -42.38 -13.35 -12.28
C VAL A 17 -41.13 -13.45 -13.17
N THR A 18 -41.23 -14.10 -14.34
CA THR A 18 -40.11 -14.21 -15.29
C THR A 18 -39.91 -12.95 -16.15
N ALA A 19 -40.96 -12.13 -16.33
CA ALA A 19 -40.87 -10.89 -17.12
C ALA A 19 -40.17 -9.73 -16.40
N LEU A 20 -40.12 -9.72 -15.06
CA LEU A 20 -39.46 -8.63 -14.29
C LEU A 20 -37.97 -8.87 -14.00
N ALA A 21 -37.45 -10.09 -14.19
CA ALA A 21 -36.08 -10.44 -13.81
C ALA A 21 -35.03 -10.10 -14.89
N GLY A 22 -35.45 -9.73 -16.11
CA GLY A 22 -34.55 -9.59 -17.27
C GLY A 22 -33.96 -8.20 -17.55
N ILE A 23 -34.29 -7.17 -16.76
CA ILE A 23 -33.93 -5.77 -17.08
C ILE A 23 -32.86 -5.20 -16.13
N ALA A 24 -32.23 -6.02 -15.27
CA ALA A 24 -31.12 -5.52 -14.46
C ALA A 24 -29.90 -5.26 -15.37
N PRO A 25 -29.42 -4.01 -15.51
CA PRO A 25 -28.19 -3.74 -16.24
C PRO A 25 -27.04 -4.46 -15.52
N ALA A 26 -26.29 -5.28 -16.25
CA ALA A 26 -25.08 -5.88 -15.70
C ALA A 26 -24.16 -4.76 -15.17
N PRO A 27 -23.56 -4.91 -13.97
CA PRO A 27 -22.64 -3.90 -13.48
C PRO A 27 -21.46 -3.83 -14.44
N VAL A 28 -21.38 -2.71 -15.18
CA VAL A 28 -20.20 -2.40 -15.98
C VAL A 28 -19.09 -2.11 -14.98
N LEU A 29 -18.18 -3.05 -14.80
CA LEU A 29 -16.99 -2.81 -13.99
C LEU A 29 -16.23 -1.64 -14.62
N ALA A 30 -16.17 -0.51 -13.91
CA ALA A 30 -15.42 0.64 -14.36
C ALA A 30 -13.96 0.23 -14.56
N LYS A 31 -13.43 0.45 -15.76
CA LYS A 31 -12.00 0.26 -16.01
C LYS A 31 -11.24 1.20 -15.05
N PRO A 32 -10.26 0.70 -14.28
CA PRO A 32 -9.51 1.56 -13.38
C PRO A 32 -8.89 2.70 -14.19
N ALA A 33 -9.10 3.93 -13.74
CA ALA A 33 -8.42 5.09 -14.32
C ALA A 33 -6.92 4.85 -14.20
N ALA A 34 -6.19 5.06 -15.30
CA ALA A 34 -4.74 4.99 -15.26
C ALA A 34 -4.24 6.05 -14.26
N LEU A 35 -3.44 5.61 -13.28
CA LEU A 35 -2.82 6.53 -12.34
C LEU A 35 -1.98 7.53 -13.13
N ALA A 36 -2.22 8.82 -12.89
CA ALA A 36 -1.37 9.87 -13.44
C ALA A 36 0.08 9.58 -13.04
N LYS A 37 0.99 9.61 -14.02
CA LYS A 37 2.41 9.38 -13.77
C LYS A 37 2.91 10.46 -12.81
N VAL A 38 3.33 10.06 -11.63
CA VAL A 38 3.93 10.97 -10.65
C VAL A 38 5.32 11.34 -11.17
N ASP A 39 5.53 12.62 -11.45
CA ASP A 39 6.79 13.18 -11.89
C ASP A 39 7.34 14.11 -10.80
N ILE A 40 8.34 13.63 -10.06
CA ILE A 40 9.00 14.38 -8.99
C ILE A 40 10.42 14.63 -9.47
N PRO A 41 10.85 15.88 -9.72
CA PRO A 41 12.19 16.18 -10.19
C PRO A 41 13.22 15.89 -9.08
N TYR A 42 14.29 15.19 -9.42
CA TYR A 42 15.42 14.94 -8.52
C TYR A 42 16.72 14.86 -9.31
N GLU A 43 17.83 15.14 -8.64
CA GLU A 43 19.17 14.86 -9.13
C GLU A 43 19.66 13.54 -8.53
N GLN A 44 20.40 12.76 -9.31
CA GLN A 44 20.98 11.51 -8.86
C GLN A 44 22.43 11.39 -9.30
N PHE A 45 23.28 10.99 -8.38
CA PHE A 45 24.67 10.66 -8.65
C PHE A 45 25.16 9.54 -7.72
N THR A 46 26.30 8.96 -8.05
CA THR A 46 26.92 7.89 -7.25
C THR A 46 28.30 8.33 -6.81
N LEU A 47 28.58 8.18 -5.52
CA LEU A 47 29.88 8.50 -4.93
C LEU A 47 30.93 7.44 -5.31
N PRO A 48 32.24 7.73 -5.18
CA PRO A 48 33.31 6.76 -5.48
C PRO A 48 33.22 5.45 -4.68
N ASN A 49 32.64 5.48 -3.48
CA ASN A 49 32.42 4.29 -2.65
C ASN A 49 31.16 3.48 -3.03
N GLY A 50 30.45 3.88 -4.09
CA GLY A 50 29.23 3.21 -4.57
C GLY A 50 27.93 3.70 -3.95
N LEU A 51 27.96 4.64 -2.99
CA LEU A 51 26.73 5.18 -2.40
C LEU A 51 25.94 5.98 -3.45
N ARG A 52 24.70 5.57 -3.69
CA ARG A 52 23.75 6.31 -4.53
C ARG A 52 23.12 7.45 -3.74
N VAL A 53 23.26 8.67 -4.24
CA VAL A 53 22.70 9.87 -3.64
C VAL A 53 21.57 10.37 -4.53
N VAL A 54 20.43 10.66 -3.90
CA VAL A 54 19.25 11.24 -4.55
C VAL A 54 18.92 12.55 -3.84
N VAL A 55 18.87 13.64 -4.60
CA VAL A 55 18.63 14.99 -4.08
C VAL A 55 17.38 15.56 -4.71
N HIS A 56 16.39 15.89 -3.88
CA HIS A 56 15.23 16.67 -4.28
C HIS A 56 15.29 18.03 -3.58
N THR A 57 15.21 19.11 -4.35
CA THR A 57 15.20 20.48 -3.81
C THR A 57 13.81 21.09 -3.94
N ASP A 58 13.17 21.41 -2.81
CA ASP A 58 11.96 22.24 -2.73
C ASP A 58 12.27 23.49 -1.90
N ARG A 59 12.02 24.68 -2.47
CA ARG A 59 12.30 25.98 -1.82
C ARG A 59 11.10 26.59 -1.10
N LYS A 60 10.03 25.83 -0.86
CA LYS A 60 8.85 26.30 -0.11
C LYS A 60 9.11 26.52 1.38
N ALA A 61 10.12 25.85 1.97
CA ALA A 61 10.47 25.98 3.37
C ALA A 61 12.00 25.87 3.58
N PRO A 62 12.58 26.60 4.55
CA PRO A 62 14.02 26.54 4.86
C PRO A 62 14.35 25.33 5.76
N ILE A 63 13.99 24.13 5.32
CA ILE A 63 14.18 22.88 6.08
C ILE A 63 14.97 21.90 5.21
N VAL A 64 15.86 21.13 5.82
CA VAL A 64 16.58 20.04 5.17
C VAL A 64 16.22 18.74 5.87
N ALA A 65 15.82 17.73 5.10
CA ALA A 65 15.65 16.37 5.57
C ALA A 65 16.71 15.47 4.93
N VAL A 66 17.44 14.72 5.75
CA VAL A 66 18.46 13.77 5.29
C VAL A 66 18.02 12.38 5.71
N ASN A 67 18.05 11.44 4.79
CA ASN A 67 17.71 10.04 5.05
C ASN A 67 18.82 9.15 4.52
N ILE A 68 19.16 8.10 5.28
CA ILE A 68 20.12 7.07 4.87
C ILE A 68 19.37 5.75 4.79
N TRP A 69 19.51 5.06 3.66
CA TRP A 69 18.80 3.83 3.37
C TRP A 69 19.80 2.70 3.17
N TYR A 70 19.65 1.64 3.93
CA TYR A 70 20.43 0.41 3.78
C TYR A 70 19.60 -0.61 3.01
N HIS A 71 20.18 -1.25 2.00
CA HIS A 71 19.53 -2.32 1.26
C HIS A 71 19.64 -3.65 2.03
N VAL A 72 19.06 -3.68 3.22
CA VAL A 72 19.00 -4.82 4.15
C VAL A 72 17.72 -4.73 4.98
N GLY A 73 17.19 -5.85 5.44
CA GLY A 73 16.11 -5.91 6.41
C GLY A 73 15.87 -7.31 6.94
N SER A 74 14.73 -7.52 7.61
CA SER A 74 14.36 -8.84 8.17
C SER A 74 14.35 -9.97 7.13
N LYS A 75 14.10 -9.64 5.86
CA LYS A 75 14.15 -10.59 4.73
C LYS A 75 15.54 -11.19 4.50
N ASP A 76 16.59 -10.46 4.86
CA ASP A 76 17.99 -10.84 4.60
C ASP A 76 18.62 -11.57 5.80
N GLU A 77 17.83 -11.87 6.84
CA GLU A 77 18.32 -12.51 8.06
C GLU A 77 18.56 -14.02 7.85
N PRO A 78 19.68 -14.58 8.37
CA PRO A 78 19.90 -16.02 8.35
C PRO A 78 18.82 -16.78 9.13
N ALA A 79 18.49 -17.98 8.66
CA ALA A 79 17.58 -18.87 9.37
C ALA A 79 18.07 -19.11 10.82
N GLY A 80 17.15 -18.99 11.78
CA GLY A 80 17.45 -19.11 13.21
C GLY A 80 18.14 -17.89 13.84
N ARG A 81 18.32 -16.79 13.11
CA ARG A 81 18.91 -15.53 13.61
C ARG A 81 18.03 -14.33 13.27
N THR A 82 16.75 -14.42 13.63
CA THR A 82 15.75 -13.38 13.33
C THR A 82 15.80 -12.20 14.30
N GLY A 83 15.50 -11.00 13.80
CA GLY A 83 15.37 -9.77 14.60
C GLY A 83 16.62 -8.92 14.68
N PHE A 84 17.69 -9.25 13.98
CA PHE A 84 18.92 -8.45 13.99
C PHE A 84 18.82 -7.14 13.25
N ALA A 85 18.16 -7.08 12.11
CA ALA A 85 17.98 -5.83 11.40
C ALA A 85 17.31 -4.79 12.31
N HIS A 86 16.28 -5.23 13.03
CA HIS A 86 15.58 -4.41 14.02
C HIS A 86 16.45 -4.15 15.26
N LEU A 87 17.17 -5.14 15.80
CA LEU A 87 18.07 -4.91 16.94
C LEU A 87 19.12 -3.83 16.63
N PHE A 88 19.75 -3.91 15.45
CA PHE A 88 20.74 -2.91 15.03
C PHE A 88 20.12 -1.53 14.84
N GLU A 89 18.88 -1.42 14.36
CA GLU A 89 18.14 -0.15 14.32
C GLU A 89 18.04 0.49 15.72
N HIS A 90 17.69 -0.27 16.76
CA HIS A 90 17.68 0.25 18.14
C HIS A 90 19.06 0.71 18.58
N LEU A 91 20.10 -0.08 18.30
CA LEU A 91 21.47 0.24 18.71
C LEU A 91 22.04 1.49 18.03
N MET A 92 21.53 1.87 16.85
CA MET A 92 21.96 3.09 16.15
C MET A 92 21.63 4.39 16.89
N PHE A 93 20.70 4.36 17.85
CA PHE A 93 20.34 5.53 18.66
C PHE A 93 21.10 5.61 20.00
N GLN A 94 21.96 4.63 20.27
CA GLN A 94 22.83 4.62 21.45
C GLN A 94 24.16 5.35 21.14
N ASN A 95 25.21 5.00 21.87
CA ASN A 95 26.54 5.60 21.76
C ASN A 95 27.20 5.31 20.38
N SER A 96 28.02 6.24 19.91
CA SER A 96 28.92 6.06 18.76
C SER A 96 30.34 6.51 19.11
N GLU A 97 31.33 6.11 18.32
CA GLU A 97 32.73 6.58 18.50
C GLU A 97 32.85 8.12 18.58
N ASN A 98 31.91 8.86 17.99
CA ASN A 98 31.94 10.32 17.92
C ASN A 98 30.93 11.01 18.86
N HIS A 99 30.11 10.26 19.60
CA HIS A 99 29.09 10.83 20.49
C HIS A 99 28.67 9.85 21.58
N ASP A 100 29.00 10.19 22.83
CA ASP A 100 28.59 9.46 24.03
C ASP A 100 27.15 9.80 24.44
N GLY A 101 26.35 8.76 24.74
CA GLY A 101 24.99 8.90 25.23
C GLY A 101 23.95 8.20 24.36
N GLU A 102 22.69 8.26 24.78
CA GLU A 102 21.53 7.88 23.97
C GLU A 102 20.92 9.14 23.37
N TYR A 103 20.46 9.07 22.12
CA TYR A 103 19.89 10.24 21.44
C TYR A 103 18.58 10.74 22.07
N PHE A 104 17.80 9.85 22.70
CA PHE A 104 16.51 10.16 23.30
C PHE A 104 16.62 10.41 24.81
N GLU A 105 17.19 11.55 25.20
CA GLU A 105 17.24 11.92 26.62
C GLU A 105 15.88 12.44 27.13
N PRO A 106 15.52 12.16 28.41
CA PRO A 106 14.38 12.80 29.06
C PRO A 106 14.61 14.32 29.13
N PHE A 107 13.55 15.08 28.85
CA PHE A 107 13.53 16.55 28.90
C PHE A 107 13.60 17.12 30.33
#